data_AF-K8F1R3-F1
#
_entry.id   AF-K8F1R3-F1
#
_cell.length_a   1.000
_cell.length_b   1.000
_cell.length_c   1.000
_cell.angle_alpha   90.00
_cell.angle_beta   90.00
_cell.angle_gamma   90.00
#
_symmetry.space_group_name_H-M   'P 1'
#
loop_
_entity.id
_entity.type
_entity.pdbx_description
1 polymer ?
#
loop_
_entity_poly.entity_id
_entity_poly.type
_entity_poly.pdbx_seq_one_letter_code
_entity_poly.pdbx_strand_id
1 'polypeptide(L)'
;MAKITDLDKPSEKKKKSSSKKKSLKEHIEDEDEENKIDTTHLYADNLNGDVYTETNANPKAKVHSTEWMKILHGDPVEINPSLGQGMKIMTVAEWTSRWKQNDRFPDCLACGSTNTKEHHFTQTWCRGKKKFESETICMDCHMWSWRSYVDPDFLTPEEFDKIRWEKMVKENEEARKLARAKKN
;
A
#
# COMPACT_ATOMS: atom_id res chain seq x y z
N MET A 1 -52.51 6.72 -61.75
CA MET A 1 -53.19 5.41 -61.51
C MET A 1 -53.09 5.08 -60.03
N ALA A 2 -53.95 4.21 -59.48
CA ALA A 2 -54.06 3.97 -58.04
C ALA A 2 -54.10 2.46 -57.70
N LYS A 3 -53.60 2.14 -56.48
CA LYS A 3 -53.59 0.88 -55.68
C LYS A 3 -52.30 0.94 -54.82
N ILE A 4 -52.27 0.84 -53.48
CA ILE A 4 -53.12 0.19 -52.45
C ILE A 4 -53.08 -1.35 -52.59
N THR A 5 -52.83 -2.15 -51.54
CA THR A 5 -52.50 -1.88 -50.11
C THR A 5 -50.97 -1.70 -49.92
N ASP A 6 -50.24 -1.82 -48.78
CA ASP A 6 -50.42 -2.08 -47.32
C ASP A 6 -49.36 -1.19 -46.58
N LEU A 7 -49.27 -0.93 -45.25
CA LEU A 7 -49.81 -1.47 -43.99
C LEU A 7 -49.13 -2.72 -43.36
N ASP A 8 -48.06 -2.51 -42.58
CA ASP A 8 -48.05 -2.96 -41.16
C ASP A 8 -47.07 -2.16 -40.27
N LYS A 9 -47.20 -2.25 -38.93
CA LYS A 9 -46.49 -1.44 -37.92
C LYS A 9 -45.24 -2.13 -37.32
N PRO A 10 -44.26 -1.36 -36.78
CA PRO A 10 -43.22 -1.92 -35.92
C PRO A 10 -43.85 -2.56 -34.67
N SER A 11 -43.55 -3.82 -34.41
CA SER A 11 -44.12 -4.55 -33.28
C SER A 11 -43.39 -4.23 -31.98
N GLU A 12 -44.07 -3.53 -31.07
CA GLU A 12 -43.61 -3.33 -29.69
C GLU A 12 -43.48 -4.68 -28.97
N LYS A 13 -42.25 -5.20 -28.83
CA LYS A 13 -41.97 -6.29 -27.90
C LYS A 13 -42.09 -5.78 -26.47
N LYS A 14 -43.33 -5.79 -25.95
CA LYS A 14 -43.70 -5.44 -24.57
C LYS A 14 -42.69 -6.06 -23.58
N LYS A 15 -42.00 -5.20 -22.83
CA LYS A 15 -41.22 -5.63 -21.66
C LYS A 15 -42.18 -6.36 -20.71
N LYS A 16 -42.03 -7.67 -20.53
CA LYS A 16 -42.66 -8.36 -19.40
C LYS A 16 -41.98 -7.85 -18.13
N SER A 17 -42.69 -7.02 -17.36
CA SER A 17 -42.28 -6.58 -16.03
C SER A 17 -42.30 -7.77 -15.07
N SER A 18 -41.26 -8.59 -15.13
CA SER A 18 -40.96 -9.56 -14.08
C SER A 18 -40.48 -8.78 -12.87
N SER A 19 -41.41 -8.34 -12.04
CA SER A 19 -41.14 -7.66 -10.76
C SER A 19 -40.60 -8.66 -9.74
N LYS A 20 -39.43 -9.24 -10.04
CA LYS A 20 -38.63 -10.01 -9.09
C LYS A 20 -38.19 -9.03 -8.01
N LYS A 21 -38.93 -8.98 -6.90
CA LYS A 21 -38.46 -8.32 -5.68
C LYS A 21 -37.11 -8.95 -5.33
N LYS A 22 -36.01 -8.21 -5.58
CA LYS A 22 -34.79 -8.41 -4.80
C LYS A 22 -35.19 -8.29 -3.33
N SER A 23 -34.63 -9.14 -2.49
CA SER A 23 -34.75 -9.01 -1.05
C SER A 23 -34.21 -7.64 -0.63
N LEU A 24 -34.79 -7.03 0.41
CA LEU A 24 -34.22 -5.81 0.99
C LEU A 24 -32.75 -6.04 1.39
N LYS A 25 -32.40 -7.29 1.75
CA LYS A 25 -31.03 -7.73 2.05
C LYS A 25 -30.09 -7.71 0.84
N GLU A 26 -30.59 -8.02 -0.36
CA GLU A 26 -29.79 -8.00 -1.60
C GLU A 26 -29.51 -6.58 -2.10
N HIS A 27 -30.23 -5.55 -1.62
CA HIS A 27 -29.93 -4.14 -1.90
C HIS A 27 -28.94 -3.56 -0.88
N ILE A 28 -29.06 -3.93 0.40
CA ILE A 28 -28.08 -3.56 1.43
C ILE A 28 -26.69 -4.14 1.09
N GLU A 29 -26.63 -5.40 0.65
CA GLU A 29 -25.36 -6.04 0.27
C GLU A 29 -24.75 -5.49 -1.04
N ASP A 30 -25.56 -4.90 -1.95
CA ASP A 30 -25.05 -4.19 -3.13
C ASP A 30 -24.49 -2.79 -2.76
N GLU A 31 -25.20 -2.03 -1.92
CA GLU A 31 -24.83 -0.64 -1.55
C GLU A 31 -23.57 -0.59 -0.64
N ASP A 32 -23.32 -1.64 0.15
CA ASP A 32 -22.13 -1.79 1.01
C ASP A 32 -20.84 -2.14 0.22
N GLU A 33 -20.92 -2.61 -1.03
CA GLU A 33 -19.73 -2.75 -1.92
C GLU A 33 -19.32 -1.40 -2.51
N GLU A 34 -20.28 -0.65 -3.06
CA GLU A 34 -20.03 0.60 -3.79
C GLU A 34 -19.55 1.74 -2.87
N ASN A 35 -19.74 1.61 -1.55
CA ASN A 35 -19.28 2.56 -0.53
C ASN A 35 -18.10 2.05 0.33
N LYS A 36 -17.35 1.02 -0.12
CA LYS A 36 -16.09 0.64 0.53
C LYS A 36 -15.05 1.74 0.39
N ILE A 37 -14.93 2.58 1.43
CA ILE A 37 -13.81 3.52 1.61
C ILE A 37 -12.51 2.74 1.46
N ASP A 38 -11.70 3.07 0.45
CA ASP A 38 -10.46 2.35 0.20
C ASP A 38 -9.40 2.70 1.25
N THR A 39 -9.43 1.95 2.35
CA THR A 39 -8.49 2.09 3.46
C THR A 39 -7.03 1.79 3.07
N THR A 40 -6.77 1.20 1.91
CA THR A 40 -5.41 0.87 1.43
C THR A 40 -4.52 2.12 1.34
N HIS A 41 -5.10 3.28 1.02
CA HIS A 41 -4.36 4.53 0.85
C HIS A 41 -4.21 5.36 2.16
N LEU A 42 -4.95 5.02 3.23
CA LEU A 42 -4.99 5.80 4.48
C LEU A 42 -3.71 5.72 5.34
N TYR A 43 -2.64 5.06 4.87
CA TYR A 43 -1.39 4.91 5.61
C TYR A 43 -0.64 6.24 5.81
N ALA A 44 -0.79 7.20 4.87
CA ALA A 44 -0.15 8.52 4.90
C ALA A 44 -1.13 9.68 5.17
N ASP A 45 -2.37 9.38 5.59
CA ASP A 45 -3.38 10.36 6.02
C ASP A 45 -3.45 10.47 7.54
N ASN A 46 -3.84 11.65 8.05
CA ASN A 46 -4.08 11.90 9.47
C ASN A 46 -2.93 11.40 10.37
N LEU A 47 -1.72 11.87 10.07
CA LEU A 47 -0.50 11.52 10.78
C LEU A 47 -0.33 12.40 12.04
N ASN A 48 0.17 11.81 13.12
CA ASN A 48 0.39 12.47 14.41
C ASN A 48 1.77 13.14 14.52
N GLY A 49 2.48 13.28 13.40
CA GLY A 49 3.83 13.85 13.31
C GLY A 49 4.31 13.91 11.85
N ASP A 50 5.53 14.44 11.66
CA ASP A 50 6.09 14.67 10.33
C ASP A 50 6.58 13.38 9.64
N VAL A 51 6.51 13.36 8.31
CA VAL A 51 7.16 12.32 7.49
C VAL A 51 8.63 12.69 7.30
N TYR A 52 9.54 11.82 7.73
CA TYR A 52 10.95 11.95 7.40
C TYR A 52 11.15 11.72 5.89
N THR A 53 11.91 12.61 5.23
CA THR A 53 12.16 12.55 3.79
C THR A 53 13.65 12.73 3.48
N GLU A 54 14.13 12.07 2.42
CA GLU A 54 15.54 12.07 2.03
C GLU A 54 15.71 11.77 0.54
N THR A 55 16.68 12.43 -0.10
CA THR A 55 17.07 12.17 -1.51
C THR A 55 18.39 11.40 -1.58
N ASN A 56 18.41 10.27 -2.27
CA ASN A 56 19.58 9.40 -2.39
C ASN A 56 19.97 9.17 -3.87
N ALA A 57 21.26 8.96 -4.15
CA ALA A 57 21.74 8.55 -5.48
C ALA A 57 21.65 7.03 -5.72
N ASN A 58 21.38 6.27 -4.67
CA ASN A 58 21.27 4.81 -4.65
C ASN A 58 20.09 4.40 -3.75
N PRO A 59 19.46 3.24 -3.98
CA PRO A 59 18.43 2.73 -3.08
C PRO A 59 19.05 2.22 -1.77
N LYS A 60 18.31 2.29 -0.66
CA LYS A 60 18.80 1.89 0.68
C LYS A 60 19.05 0.39 0.82
N ALA A 61 18.32 -0.45 0.09
CA ALA A 61 18.50 -1.90 0.13
C ALA A 61 19.81 -2.31 -0.56
N LYS A 62 20.82 -2.76 0.21
CA LYS A 62 22.17 -3.08 -0.28
C LYS A 62 22.20 -4.01 -1.52
N VAL A 63 21.29 -4.98 -1.57
CA VAL A 63 21.16 -5.89 -2.73
C VAL A 63 20.76 -5.11 -3.99
N HIS A 64 19.69 -4.32 -3.94
CA HIS A 64 19.22 -3.53 -5.06
C HIS A 64 20.15 -2.35 -5.38
N SER A 65 20.93 -1.86 -4.40
CA SER A 65 22.02 -0.89 -4.64
C SER A 65 23.15 -1.50 -5.48
N THR A 66 23.47 -2.78 -5.24
CA THR A 66 24.45 -3.52 -6.04
C THR A 66 23.94 -3.78 -7.46
N GLU A 67 22.64 -4.01 -7.64
CA GLU A 67 22.02 -4.15 -8.97
C GLU A 67 21.90 -2.80 -9.69
N TRP A 68 21.54 -1.74 -8.98
CA TRP A 68 21.44 -0.38 -9.50
C TRP A 68 22.75 0.10 -10.13
N MET A 69 23.88 -0.12 -9.45
CA MET A 69 25.20 0.20 -10.02
C MET A 69 25.50 -0.60 -11.30
N LYS A 70 25.06 -1.87 -11.39
CA LYS A 70 25.20 -2.66 -12.63
C LYS A 70 24.37 -2.08 -13.77
N ILE A 71 23.11 -1.71 -13.52
CA ILE A 71 22.23 -1.05 -14.50
C ILE A 71 22.87 0.23 -15.02
N LEU A 72 23.42 1.07 -14.13
CA LEU A 72 24.08 2.33 -14.50
C LEU A 72 25.38 2.13 -15.31
N HIS A 73 26.09 1.02 -15.10
CA HIS A 73 27.32 0.69 -15.86
C HIS A 73 27.07 -0.12 -17.15
N GLY A 74 25.86 -0.66 -17.34
CA GLY A 74 25.56 -1.60 -18.42
C GLY A 74 26.03 -3.04 -18.16
N ASP A 75 26.29 -3.39 -16.89
CA ASP A 75 26.65 -4.76 -16.49
C ASP A 75 25.40 -5.69 -16.46
N PRO A 76 25.57 -7.02 -16.60
CA PRO A 76 24.46 -7.96 -16.47
C PRO A 76 23.89 -8.03 -15.04
N VAL A 77 22.57 -7.81 -14.91
CA VAL A 77 21.78 -8.11 -13.72
C VAL A 77 21.11 -9.48 -13.83
N GLU A 78 20.66 -10.03 -12.70
CA GLU A 78 19.90 -11.28 -12.70
C GLU A 78 18.49 -11.04 -13.23
N ILE A 79 17.99 -11.94 -14.07
CA ILE A 79 16.60 -11.90 -14.52
C ILE A 79 15.72 -12.33 -13.33
N ASN A 80 14.83 -11.44 -12.89
CA ASN A 80 13.86 -11.74 -11.83
C ASN A 80 13.20 -13.11 -12.08
N PRO A 81 13.21 -14.07 -11.13
CA PRO A 81 12.74 -15.44 -11.35
C PRO A 81 11.30 -15.59 -11.83
N SER A 82 10.45 -14.55 -11.70
CA SER A 82 9.08 -14.53 -12.26
C SER A 82 9.02 -14.24 -13.77
N LEU A 83 10.16 -13.91 -14.41
CA LEU A 83 10.27 -13.54 -15.83
C LEU A 83 11.18 -14.49 -16.62
N GLY A 84 12.04 -15.26 -15.96
CA GLY A 84 13.01 -16.14 -16.61
C GLY A 84 14.12 -16.58 -15.66
N GLN A 85 15.26 -17.01 -16.23
CA GLN A 85 16.46 -17.42 -15.50
C GLN A 85 17.70 -16.90 -16.22
N GLY A 86 18.80 -16.69 -15.47
CA GLY A 86 20.08 -16.23 -16.01
C GLY A 86 20.28 -14.72 -15.90
N MET A 87 21.25 -14.20 -16.65
CA MET A 87 21.71 -12.81 -16.58
C MET A 87 21.34 -12.03 -17.85
N LYS A 88 20.98 -10.75 -17.71
CA LYS A 88 20.72 -9.83 -18.84
C LYS A 88 21.23 -8.42 -18.50
N ILE A 89 21.82 -7.75 -19.50
CA ILE A 89 22.04 -6.29 -19.46
C ILE A 89 20.68 -5.62 -19.68
N MET A 90 20.25 -4.77 -18.75
CA MET A 90 18.96 -4.07 -18.81
C MET A 90 19.17 -2.57 -18.67
N THR A 91 18.35 -1.79 -19.37
CA THR A 91 18.18 -0.36 -19.11
C THR A 91 17.40 -0.11 -17.82
N VAL A 92 17.48 1.11 -17.27
CA VAL A 92 16.66 1.53 -16.12
C VAL A 92 15.17 1.28 -16.39
N ALA A 93 14.68 1.67 -17.57
CA ALA A 93 13.28 1.51 -17.95
C ALA A 93 12.82 0.05 -18.05
N GLU A 94 13.70 -0.89 -18.43
CA GLU A 94 13.40 -2.33 -18.39
C GLU A 94 13.39 -2.88 -16.96
N TRP A 95 14.37 -2.49 -16.13
CA TRP A 95 14.50 -2.96 -14.74
C TRP A 95 13.32 -2.49 -13.87
N THR A 96 12.91 -1.22 -14.00
CA THR A 96 11.78 -0.63 -13.26
C THR A 96 10.42 -0.85 -13.94
N SER A 97 10.36 -1.48 -15.12
CA SER A 97 9.15 -1.64 -15.95
C SER A 97 7.94 -2.21 -15.20
N ARG A 98 8.19 -3.15 -14.27
CA ARG A 98 7.19 -3.88 -13.48
C ARG A 98 6.72 -3.12 -12.23
N TRP A 99 7.41 -2.04 -11.88
CA TRP A 99 7.10 -1.24 -10.69
C TRP A 99 5.91 -0.31 -10.97
N LYS A 100 5.07 -0.10 -9.95
CA LYS A 100 3.97 0.87 -10.01
C LYS A 100 4.50 2.28 -9.73
N GLN A 101 3.68 3.30 -9.98
CA GLN A 101 3.89 4.61 -9.36
C GLN A 101 3.37 4.55 -7.93
N ASN A 102 3.88 5.38 -7.01
CA ASN A 102 3.22 5.62 -5.73
C ASN A 102 2.27 6.82 -5.89
N ASP A 103 0.97 6.57 -5.94
CA ASP A 103 -0.04 7.61 -6.20
C ASP A 103 -0.16 8.64 -5.06
N ARG A 104 0.34 8.32 -3.87
CA ARG A 104 0.30 9.17 -2.67
C ARG A 104 1.55 10.05 -2.52
N PHE A 105 2.67 9.60 -3.09
CA PHE A 105 3.95 10.29 -3.10
C PHE A 105 4.54 10.31 -4.53
N PRO A 106 3.80 10.85 -5.52
CA PRO A 106 4.15 10.74 -6.93
C PRO A 106 5.43 11.52 -7.28
N ASP A 107 5.74 12.58 -6.54
CA ASP A 107 6.80 13.52 -6.89
C ASP A 107 8.19 13.03 -6.43
N CYS A 108 9.18 13.22 -7.30
CA CYS A 108 10.59 13.12 -6.95
C CYS A 108 11.00 14.28 -6.03
N LEU A 109 11.55 13.98 -4.86
CA LEU A 109 12.05 14.98 -3.90
C LEU A 109 13.23 15.81 -4.44
N ALA A 110 13.93 15.34 -5.48
CA ALA A 110 15.11 16.00 -6.05
C ALA A 110 14.81 16.94 -7.23
N CYS A 111 13.72 16.71 -7.98
CA CYS A 111 13.42 17.49 -9.20
C CYS A 111 11.93 17.84 -9.41
N GLY A 112 11.02 17.35 -8.56
CA GLY A 112 9.58 17.60 -8.68
C GLY A 112 8.87 16.85 -9.82
N SER A 113 9.56 15.96 -10.55
CA SER A 113 8.89 15.13 -11.57
C SER A 113 7.99 14.07 -10.94
N THR A 114 6.80 13.90 -11.51
CA THR A 114 5.85 12.82 -11.20
C THR A 114 6.17 11.49 -11.88
N ASN A 115 7.17 11.44 -12.77
CA ASN A 115 7.58 10.22 -13.47
C ASN A 115 8.42 9.33 -12.54
N THR A 116 7.76 8.71 -11.56
CA THR A 116 8.40 7.91 -10.51
C THR A 116 7.90 6.47 -10.47
N LYS A 117 8.74 5.58 -9.93
CA LYS A 117 8.48 4.14 -9.76
C LYS A 117 8.76 3.72 -8.33
N GLU A 118 7.81 3.07 -7.68
CA GLU A 118 7.94 2.52 -6.34
C GLU A 118 8.76 1.23 -6.34
N HIS A 119 9.86 1.29 -5.60
CA HIS A 119 10.86 0.24 -5.48
C HIS A 119 10.71 -0.56 -4.19
N HIS A 120 10.45 0.15 -3.09
CA HIS A 120 10.22 -0.42 -1.77
C HIS A 120 9.00 0.25 -1.15
N PHE A 121 8.10 -0.55 -0.60
CA PHE A 121 7.05 -0.08 0.29
C PHE A 121 6.82 -1.09 1.40
N THR A 122 6.76 -0.60 2.64
CA THR A 122 6.21 -1.32 3.77
C THR A 122 5.24 -0.44 4.54
N GLN A 123 4.15 -1.03 4.99
CA GLN A 123 3.27 -0.44 5.99
C GLN A 123 3.02 -1.45 7.10
N THR A 124 2.95 -0.97 8.34
CA THR A 124 2.66 -1.77 9.52
C THR A 124 1.63 -1.03 10.37
N TRP A 125 0.52 -1.69 10.66
CA TRP A 125 -0.53 -1.19 11.54
C TRP A 125 -0.53 -2.03 12.82
N CYS A 126 -0.19 -1.43 13.95
CA CYS A 126 -0.08 -2.10 15.23
C CYS A 126 -0.95 -1.40 16.27
N ARG A 127 -1.99 -2.07 16.79
CA ARG A 127 -2.85 -1.55 17.88
C ARG A 127 -3.44 -0.15 17.60
N GLY A 128 -3.74 0.13 16.33
CA GLY A 128 -4.25 1.43 15.86
C GLY A 128 -3.17 2.47 15.47
N LYS A 129 -1.88 2.13 15.62
CA LYS A 129 -0.74 2.98 15.28
C LYS A 129 -0.09 2.57 13.96
N LYS A 130 0.42 3.54 13.21
CA LYS A 130 0.99 3.39 11.88
C LYS A 130 2.52 3.48 11.92
N LYS A 131 3.16 2.66 11.10
CA LYS A 131 4.51 2.86 10.58
C LYS A 131 4.48 2.62 9.07
N PHE A 132 5.19 3.43 8.29
CA PHE A 132 5.45 3.13 6.88
C PHE A 132 6.85 3.57 6.43
N GLU A 133 7.37 2.90 5.40
CA GLU A 133 8.60 3.23 4.69
C GLU A 133 8.32 3.08 3.19
N SER A 134 8.70 4.07 2.38
CA SER A 134 8.49 4.11 0.93
C SER A 134 9.74 4.66 0.24
N GLU A 135 10.16 4.00 -0.84
CA GLU A 135 11.27 4.43 -1.69
C GLU A 135 10.84 4.42 -3.16
N THR A 136 10.97 5.55 -3.84
CA THR A 136 10.70 5.69 -5.27
C THR A 136 11.95 6.12 -6.02
N ILE A 137 12.16 5.58 -7.23
CA ILE A 137 13.13 6.13 -8.21
C ILE A 137 12.40 7.08 -9.15
N CYS A 138 13.04 8.20 -9.49
CA CYS A 138 12.59 9.06 -10.59
C CYS A 138 13.19 8.60 -11.93
N MET A 139 12.35 8.44 -12.94
CA MET A 139 12.75 8.00 -14.27
C MET A 139 13.38 9.10 -15.14
N ASP A 140 13.27 10.38 -14.72
CA ASP A 140 13.83 11.52 -15.46
C ASP A 140 15.22 11.94 -14.96
N CYS A 141 15.48 11.83 -13.65
CA CYS A 141 16.75 12.25 -13.04
C CYS A 141 17.51 11.11 -12.32
N HIS A 142 16.93 9.90 -12.27
CA HIS A 142 17.49 8.71 -11.62
C HIS A 142 17.85 8.85 -10.12
N MET A 143 17.39 9.92 -9.47
CA MET A 143 17.47 10.09 -8.02
C MET A 143 16.35 9.33 -7.30
N TRP A 144 16.68 8.83 -6.12
CA TRP A 144 15.81 8.08 -5.24
C TRP A 144 15.21 8.99 -4.18
N SER A 145 13.92 8.84 -3.90
CA SER A 145 13.15 9.61 -2.92
C SER A 145 12.66 8.67 -1.83
N TRP A 146 13.27 8.77 -0.64
CA TRP A 146 12.88 8.02 0.55
C TRP A 146 11.89 8.83 1.39
N ARG A 147 10.86 8.15 1.91
CA ARG A 147 9.87 8.70 2.83
C ARG A 147 9.56 7.68 3.93
N SER A 148 9.58 8.07 5.19
CA SER A 148 9.24 7.15 6.29
C SER A 148 8.56 7.86 7.46
N TYR A 149 7.64 7.16 8.11
CA TYR A 149 6.83 7.66 9.22
C TYR A 149 6.66 6.59 10.30
N VAL A 150 6.58 7.02 11.55
CA VAL A 150 6.24 6.20 12.72
C VAL A 150 5.39 7.06 13.65
N ASP A 151 4.24 6.55 14.13
CA ASP A 151 3.50 7.24 15.19
C ASP A 151 4.37 7.42 16.45
N PRO A 152 4.34 8.58 17.15
CA PRO A 152 5.23 8.85 18.29
C PRO A 152 5.15 7.86 19.46
N ASP A 153 4.04 7.12 19.57
CA ASP A 153 3.76 6.07 20.56
C ASP A 153 3.52 4.69 19.91
N PHE A 154 4.03 4.48 18.68
CA PHE A 154 4.09 3.16 18.07
C PHE A 154 4.98 2.22 18.90
N LEU A 155 4.48 1.01 19.17
CA LEU A 155 5.24 -0.07 19.81
C LEU A 155 5.21 -1.30 18.90
N THR A 156 6.36 -1.93 18.69
CA THR A 156 6.41 -3.28 18.11
C THR A 156 5.71 -4.28 19.03
N PRO A 157 5.33 -5.48 18.54
CA PRO A 157 4.77 -6.54 19.38
C PRO A 157 5.68 -6.88 20.57
N GLU A 158 7.00 -6.93 20.36
CA GLU A 158 8.01 -7.26 21.37
C GLU A 158 8.11 -6.20 22.47
N GLU A 159 8.15 -4.91 22.10
CA GLU A 159 8.17 -3.80 23.07
C GLU A 159 6.88 -3.74 23.89
N PHE A 160 5.72 -3.91 23.24
CA PHE A 160 4.44 -3.92 23.94
C PHE A 160 4.34 -5.09 24.92
N ASP A 161 4.68 -6.31 24.50
CA ASP A 161 4.59 -7.47 25.39
C ASP A 161 5.67 -7.40 26.50
N LYS A 162 6.85 -6.84 26.25
CA LYS A 162 7.82 -6.51 27.31
C LYS A 162 7.20 -5.59 28.37
N ILE A 163 6.64 -4.43 27.97
CA ILE A 163 6.02 -3.46 28.89
C ILE A 163 4.86 -4.11 29.66
N ARG A 164 4.05 -4.95 29.00
CA ARG A 164 2.95 -5.70 29.60
C ARG A 164 3.43 -6.72 30.64
N TRP A 165 4.51 -7.45 30.36
CA TRP A 165 5.10 -8.40 31.30
C TRP A 165 5.76 -7.70 32.49
N GLU A 166 6.50 -6.61 32.28
CA GLU A 166 7.10 -5.80 33.34
C GLU A 166 6.03 -5.25 34.30
N LYS A 167 4.92 -4.74 33.76
CA LYS A 167 3.75 -4.33 34.55
C LYS A 167 3.16 -5.49 35.36
N MET A 168 2.91 -6.64 34.72
CA MET A 168 2.36 -7.83 35.38
C MET A 168 3.27 -8.35 36.50
N VAL A 169 4.59 -8.32 36.33
CA VAL A 169 5.56 -8.71 37.38
C VAL A 169 5.50 -7.74 38.56
N LYS A 170 5.46 -6.42 38.30
CA LYS A 170 5.34 -5.39 39.35
C LYS A 170 4.05 -5.53 40.16
N GLU A 171 2.91 -5.70 39.49
CA GLU A 171 1.60 -5.89 40.14
C GLU A 171 1.59 -7.16 41.02
N ASN A 172 2.21 -8.25 40.55
CA ASN A 172 2.38 -9.48 41.34
C ASN A 172 3.29 -9.29 42.56
N GLU A 173 4.37 -8.50 42.45
CA GLU A 173 5.20 -8.16 43.60
C GLU A 173 4.46 -7.31 44.64
N GLU A 174 3.72 -6.30 44.20
CA GLU A 174 2.95 -5.42 45.09
C GLU A 174 1.84 -6.18 45.80
N ALA A 175 1.13 -7.08 45.10
CA ALA A 175 0.17 -8.01 45.70
C ALA A 175 0.83 -8.94 46.74
N ARG A 176 2.03 -9.48 46.45
CA ARG A 176 2.79 -10.32 47.39
C ARG A 176 3.28 -9.54 48.62
N LYS A 177 3.70 -8.28 48.46
CA LYS A 177 4.10 -7.37 49.55
C LYS A 177 2.90 -7.07 50.45
N LEU A 178 1.74 -6.72 49.87
CA LEU A 178 0.49 -6.47 50.60
C LEU A 178 -0.01 -7.72 51.34
N ALA A 179 0.06 -8.90 50.71
CA ALA A 179 -0.35 -10.17 51.32
C ALA A 179 0.57 -10.63 52.46
N ARG A 180 1.83 -10.19 52.50
CA ARG A 180 2.73 -10.36 53.65
C ARG A 180 2.41 -9.34 54.76
N ALA A 181 2.21 -8.07 54.41
CA ALA A 181 1.87 -7.03 55.37
C ALA A 181 0.56 -7.30 56.14
N LYS A 182 -0.40 -8.01 55.52
CA LYS A 182 -1.66 -8.45 56.16
C LYS A 182 -1.56 -9.73 57.01
N LYS A 183 -0.36 -10.28 57.22
CA LYS A 183 -0.11 -11.47 58.06
C LYS A 183 0.72 -11.19 59.32
N ASN A 184 1.10 -9.93 59.51
CA ASN A 184 1.79 -9.40 60.69
C ASN A 184 0.86 -8.43 61.42
#